data_AF-A0A800G3M1-F1
#
_entry.id   AF-A0A800G3M1-F1
#
_cell.length_a   1.000
_cell.length_b   1.000
_cell.length_c   1.000
_cell.angle_alpha   90.00
_cell.angle_beta   90.00
_cell.angle_gamma   90.00
#
_symmetry.space_group_name_H-M   'P 1'
#
loop_
_entity.id
_entity.type
_entity.pdbx_description
1 polymer ?
#
loop_
_entity_poly.entity_id
_entity_poly.type
_entity_poly.pdbx_seq_one_letter_code
_entity_poly.pdbx_strand_id
1 'polypeptide(L)'
;MTLNRRTLFRSSAVAAGLLSTSGVHAGQRQDEAPFNANSQTRFAANIEMWWGGTPFLDRIDAAAALGFPAVEFWPYQGKDIDAVAARAKAAGMIIAQFTAWGFRPGMNEMSNHDKFEGQIREACAVAKRLDCKMATVVGGNDVKGLSQAQMHDNIITGLKRVAPIAEDNDITLILEPMNIRVDHKGHCLYGSPDAVRICREVDSTHVKINWDLYHMQISEGDLCGRLEEGFDQVGYLQLADHPGRREPGTGEINYARVLRQAHDLGYRGLVGVECYPSEEPSKAARRMAAAVRW
;
A
#
# COMPACT_ATOMS: atom_id res chain seq x y z
N MET A 1 5.01 -84.03 -44.46
CA MET A 1 4.44 -82.79 -43.89
C MET A 1 3.31 -83.19 -42.96
N THR A 2 3.57 -83.14 -41.66
CA THR A 2 2.70 -83.66 -40.59
C THR A 2 2.24 -82.53 -39.67
N LEU A 3 1.00 -82.65 -39.20
CA LEU A 3 0.30 -81.70 -38.35
C LEU A 3 0.59 -81.87 -36.84
N ASN A 4 0.53 -80.71 -36.15
CA ASN A 4 -0.10 -80.45 -34.84
C ASN A 4 0.79 -80.28 -33.59
N ARG A 5 0.57 -79.15 -32.87
CA ARG A 5 0.16 -79.03 -31.44
C ARG A 5 0.81 -77.84 -30.70
N ARG A 6 0.02 -76.81 -30.40
CA ARG A 6 -0.23 -76.31 -29.01
C ARG A 6 -1.22 -75.13 -28.99
N THR A 7 -2.43 -75.45 -28.53
CA THR A 7 -3.34 -74.70 -27.64
C THR A 7 -2.63 -73.67 -26.71
N LEU A 8 -3.22 -72.57 -26.24
CA LEU A 8 -4.58 -72.39 -25.68
C LEU A 8 -4.87 -70.88 -25.45
N PHE A 9 -6.17 -70.54 -25.49
CA PHE A 9 -6.82 -69.27 -25.20
C PHE A 9 -6.38 -68.53 -23.92
N ARG A 10 -6.41 -67.19 -23.97
CA ARG A 10 -7.16 -66.35 -23.00
C ARG A 10 -7.30 -64.90 -23.47
N SER A 11 -8.56 -64.48 -23.64
CA SER A 11 -9.15 -63.17 -23.34
C SER A 11 -8.47 -61.93 -23.96
N SER A 12 -9.14 -61.13 -24.77
CA SER A 12 -10.05 -60.11 -24.25
C SER A 12 -10.97 -59.55 -25.34
N ALA A 13 -12.17 -59.18 -24.90
CA ALA A 13 -13.31 -58.75 -25.68
C ALA A 13 -13.10 -57.41 -26.43
N VAL A 14 -13.85 -57.31 -27.52
CA VAL A 14 -14.15 -56.12 -28.32
C VAL A 14 -14.86 -55.05 -27.47
N ALA A 15 -14.42 -53.80 -27.57
CA ALA A 15 -15.29 -52.64 -27.38
C ALA A 15 -14.80 -51.47 -28.24
N ALA A 16 -15.65 -51.06 -29.18
CA ALA A 16 -15.49 -49.88 -30.00
C ALA A 16 -15.47 -48.62 -29.13
N GLY A 17 -14.40 -47.82 -29.25
CA GLY A 17 -14.28 -46.53 -28.59
C GLY A 17 -14.44 -45.39 -29.59
N LEU A 18 -15.65 -44.85 -29.68
CA LEU A 18 -15.88 -43.46 -30.09
C LEU A 18 -15.27 -42.58 -29.00
N LEU A 19 -14.17 -41.89 -29.30
CA LEU A 19 -13.67 -40.80 -28.46
C LEU A 19 -13.58 -39.53 -29.30
N SER A 20 -14.64 -38.74 -29.10
CA SER A 20 -14.72 -37.30 -29.31
C SER A 20 -13.37 -36.62 -29.21
N THR A 21 -13.00 -35.89 -30.26
CA THR A 21 -12.02 -34.81 -30.17
C THR A 21 -12.61 -33.73 -29.27
N SER A 22 -12.41 -33.87 -27.96
CA SER A 22 -12.57 -32.76 -27.02
C SER A 22 -11.53 -31.73 -27.40
N GLY A 23 -11.96 -30.77 -28.24
CA GLY A 23 -11.28 -29.51 -28.42
C GLY A 23 -11.06 -28.95 -27.03
N VAL A 24 -9.80 -28.92 -26.61
CA VAL A 24 -9.38 -28.08 -25.50
C VAL A 24 -9.63 -26.66 -26.00
N HIS A 25 -10.84 -26.15 -25.76
CA HIS A 25 -11.00 -24.73 -25.56
C HIS A 25 -10.17 -24.41 -24.33
N ALA A 26 -8.88 -24.16 -24.57
CA ALA A 26 -8.15 -23.18 -23.80
C ALA A 26 -8.93 -21.87 -23.98
N GLY A 27 -10.01 -21.73 -23.21
CA GLY A 27 -10.54 -20.45 -22.89
C GLY A 27 -9.37 -19.72 -22.27
N GLN A 28 -8.71 -18.89 -23.06
CA GLN A 28 -8.16 -17.66 -22.53
C GLN A 28 -9.33 -17.07 -21.76
N ARG A 29 -9.36 -17.26 -20.43
CA ARG A 29 -10.10 -16.35 -19.58
C ARG A 29 -9.54 -15.01 -20.02
N GLN A 30 -10.36 -14.20 -20.66
CA GLN A 30 -10.09 -12.78 -20.76
C GLN A 30 -9.65 -12.38 -19.37
N ASP A 31 -8.39 -11.98 -19.25
CA ASP A 31 -7.74 -11.62 -17.99
C ASP A 31 -8.70 -10.68 -17.25
N GLU A 32 -9.42 -11.19 -16.26
CA GLU A 32 -10.03 -10.33 -15.27
C GLU A 32 -8.88 -9.51 -14.72
N ALA A 33 -8.99 -8.18 -14.76
CA ALA A 33 -7.95 -7.31 -14.28
C ALA A 33 -7.49 -7.80 -12.88
N PRO A 34 -6.17 -7.88 -12.63
CA PRO A 34 -5.62 -8.54 -11.44
C PRO A 34 -6.18 -7.97 -10.13
N PHE A 35 -6.63 -6.72 -10.18
CA PHE A 35 -7.35 -6.06 -9.11
C PHE A 35 -8.75 -5.69 -9.60
N ASN A 36 -9.74 -5.80 -8.72
CA ASN A 36 -11.09 -5.35 -8.97
C ASN A 36 -11.65 -4.66 -7.73
N ALA A 37 -12.66 -3.80 -7.90
CA ALA A 37 -13.26 -3.07 -6.77
C ALA A 37 -14.00 -3.96 -5.75
N ASN A 38 -14.27 -5.22 -6.11
CA ASN A 38 -15.03 -6.19 -5.32
C ASN A 38 -14.14 -7.17 -4.54
N SER A 39 -12.81 -7.00 -4.59
CA SER A 39 -11.90 -7.84 -3.84
C SER A 39 -12.00 -7.52 -2.35
N GLN A 40 -11.81 -8.53 -1.50
CA GLN A 40 -11.88 -8.36 -0.04
C GLN A 40 -10.93 -7.27 0.48
N THR A 41 -9.77 -7.13 -0.16
CA THR A 41 -8.86 -6.00 0.02
C THR A 41 -8.86 -5.14 -1.24
N ARG A 42 -9.07 -3.83 -1.09
CA ARG A 42 -8.97 -2.87 -2.20
C ARG A 42 -7.61 -2.17 -2.15
N PHE A 43 -6.96 -2.04 -3.29
CA PHE A 43 -5.59 -1.52 -3.37
C PHE A 43 -5.52 -0.15 -4.02
N ALA A 44 -4.55 0.67 -3.58
CA ALA A 44 -4.17 1.91 -4.25
C ALA A 44 -2.75 1.78 -4.79
N ALA A 45 -2.54 1.98 -6.09
CA ALA A 45 -1.20 1.91 -6.65
C ALA A 45 -0.39 3.18 -6.31
N ASN A 46 0.83 3.03 -5.78
CA ASN A 46 1.74 4.16 -5.70
C ASN A 46 2.30 4.46 -7.09
N ILE A 47 1.76 5.50 -7.73
CA ILE A 47 2.07 5.81 -9.14
C ILE A 47 3.46 6.42 -9.33
N GLU A 48 4.12 6.89 -8.26
CA GLU A 48 5.50 7.36 -8.33
C GLU A 48 6.48 6.19 -8.45
N MET A 49 6.24 5.08 -7.74
CA MET A 49 7.13 3.90 -7.77
C MET A 49 6.88 2.97 -8.96
N TRP A 50 5.63 2.76 -9.35
CA TRP A 50 5.29 1.82 -10.42
C TRP A 50 5.62 2.34 -11.82
N TRP A 51 5.50 3.66 -12.04
CA TRP A 51 5.63 4.28 -13.35
C TRP A 51 6.47 5.56 -13.35
N GLY A 52 7.48 5.67 -12.48
CA GLY A 52 8.31 6.88 -12.34
C GLY A 52 8.92 7.44 -13.63
N GLY A 53 9.15 6.61 -14.65
CA GLY A 53 9.65 7.03 -15.97
C GLY A 53 8.60 7.55 -16.96
N THR A 54 7.31 7.50 -16.60
CA THR A 54 6.17 7.92 -17.45
C THR A 54 5.72 9.33 -17.07
N PRO A 55 5.14 10.15 -17.97
CA PRO A 55 4.52 11.42 -17.59
C PRO A 55 3.47 11.22 -16.49
N PHE A 56 3.44 12.11 -15.48
CA PHE A 56 2.70 11.89 -14.23
C PHE A 56 1.22 11.54 -14.43
N LEU A 57 0.50 12.27 -15.30
CA LEU A 57 -0.93 12.04 -15.53
C LEU A 57 -1.20 10.68 -16.18
N ASP A 58 -0.31 10.22 -17.05
CA ASP A 58 -0.47 8.94 -17.76
C ASP A 58 -0.26 7.74 -16.83
N ARG A 59 0.37 7.95 -15.66
CA ARG A 59 0.51 6.91 -14.63
C ARG A 59 -0.83 6.55 -13.99
N ILE A 60 -1.76 7.50 -13.91
CA ILE A 60 -3.12 7.27 -13.42
C ILE A 60 -3.85 6.31 -14.36
N ASP A 61 -3.74 6.55 -15.66
CA ASP A 61 -4.34 5.68 -16.69
C ASP A 61 -3.69 4.30 -16.71
N ALA A 62 -2.37 4.23 -16.52
CA ALA A 62 -1.65 2.97 -16.42
C ALA A 62 -2.11 2.13 -15.21
N ALA A 63 -2.38 2.77 -14.06
CA ALA A 63 -2.94 2.09 -12.90
C ALA A 63 -4.37 1.59 -13.16
N ALA A 64 -5.22 2.44 -13.76
CA ALA A 64 -6.58 2.09 -14.13
C ALA A 64 -6.63 0.90 -15.11
N ALA A 65 -5.71 0.87 -16.09
CA ALA A 65 -5.59 -0.23 -17.06
C ALA A 65 -5.23 -1.58 -16.42
N LEU A 66 -4.63 -1.59 -15.22
CA LEU A 66 -4.37 -2.80 -14.44
C LEU A 66 -5.51 -3.14 -13.46
N GLY A 67 -6.59 -2.35 -13.44
CA GLY A 67 -7.77 -2.58 -12.60
C GLY A 67 -7.64 -2.10 -11.17
N PHE A 68 -6.61 -1.32 -10.83
CA PHE A 68 -6.58 -0.67 -9.52
C PHE A 68 -7.80 0.26 -9.39
N PRO A 69 -8.50 0.27 -8.24
CA PRO A 69 -9.59 1.22 -8.00
C PRO A 69 -9.09 2.59 -7.49
N ALA A 70 -7.83 2.67 -7.06
CA ALA A 70 -7.26 3.86 -6.45
C ALA A 70 -5.77 4.05 -6.78
N VAL A 71 -5.28 5.27 -6.60
CA VAL A 71 -3.86 5.62 -6.66
C VAL A 71 -3.46 6.45 -5.45
N GLU A 72 -2.17 6.46 -5.14
CA GLU A 72 -1.52 7.37 -4.20
C GLU A 72 -0.24 7.93 -4.80
N PHE A 73 0.24 9.08 -4.33
CA PHE A 73 1.45 9.71 -4.86
C PHE A 73 2.11 10.67 -3.86
N TRP A 74 3.36 11.03 -4.13
CA TRP A 74 4.10 12.01 -3.33
C TRP A 74 4.62 13.17 -4.16
N PRO A 75 5.07 14.23 -3.49
CA PRO A 75 4.17 15.13 -2.79
C PRO A 75 3.34 15.94 -3.81
N TYR A 76 2.38 16.74 -3.35
CA TYR A 76 1.49 17.50 -4.25
C TYR A 76 2.19 18.70 -4.92
N GLN A 77 3.26 19.22 -4.32
CA GLN A 77 3.95 20.40 -4.82
C GLN A 77 4.54 20.16 -6.21
N GLY A 78 4.44 21.17 -7.08
CA GLY A 78 4.94 21.11 -8.45
C GLY A 78 4.07 20.30 -9.41
N LYS A 79 2.91 19.79 -8.98
CA LYS A 79 1.94 19.09 -9.82
C LYS A 79 0.74 19.98 -10.15
N ASP A 80 0.17 19.77 -11.33
CA ASP A 80 -1.11 20.38 -11.70
C ASP A 80 -2.26 19.61 -11.06
N ILE A 81 -2.67 20.05 -9.87
CA ILE A 81 -3.68 19.37 -9.06
C ILE A 81 -5.05 19.31 -9.75
N ASP A 82 -5.43 20.30 -10.56
CA ASP A 82 -6.72 20.26 -11.27
C ASP A 82 -6.67 19.23 -12.40
N ALA A 83 -5.55 19.14 -13.12
CA ALA A 83 -5.36 18.10 -14.13
C ALA A 83 -5.34 16.69 -13.51
N VAL A 84 -4.73 16.52 -12.33
CA VAL A 84 -4.73 15.25 -11.59
C VAL A 84 -6.15 14.86 -11.20
N ALA A 85 -6.90 15.78 -10.58
CA ALA A 85 -8.28 15.53 -10.18
C ALA A 85 -9.18 15.19 -11.38
N ALA A 86 -9.05 15.95 -12.48
CA ALA A 86 -9.81 15.71 -13.70
C ALA A 86 -9.47 14.34 -14.32
N ARG A 87 -8.19 13.96 -14.38
CA ARG A 87 -7.75 12.67 -14.93
C ARG A 87 -8.23 11.51 -14.06
N ALA A 88 -8.07 11.60 -12.73
CA ALA A 88 -8.54 10.57 -11.81
C ALA A 88 -10.06 10.36 -11.93
N LYS A 89 -10.83 11.45 -11.97
CA LYS A 89 -12.29 11.38 -12.18
C LYS A 89 -12.65 10.74 -13.52
N ALA A 90 -11.96 11.11 -14.61
CA ALA A 90 -12.21 10.53 -15.94
C ALA A 90 -11.90 9.03 -15.99
N ALA A 91 -10.86 8.59 -15.26
CA ALA A 91 -10.47 7.19 -15.15
C ALA A 91 -11.29 6.39 -14.11
N GLY A 92 -12.18 7.05 -13.34
CA GLY A 92 -12.92 6.41 -12.24
C GLY A 92 -12.04 6.01 -11.05
N MET A 93 -10.90 6.68 -10.88
CA MET A 93 -9.89 6.38 -9.86
C MET A 93 -10.08 7.22 -8.59
N ILE A 94 -9.96 6.58 -7.44
CA ILE A 94 -9.87 7.25 -6.14
C ILE A 94 -8.44 7.74 -5.91
N ILE A 95 -8.26 8.96 -5.40
CA ILE A 95 -6.98 9.41 -4.83
C ILE A 95 -6.97 9.02 -3.34
N ALA A 96 -6.21 8.00 -2.98
CA ALA A 96 -6.21 7.42 -1.64
C ALA A 96 -5.54 8.34 -0.61
N GLN A 97 -4.32 8.78 -0.92
CA GLN A 97 -3.55 9.72 -0.11
C GLN A 97 -2.52 10.45 -0.96
N PHE A 98 -1.99 11.55 -0.43
CA PHE A 98 -0.78 12.20 -0.92
C PHE A 98 0.09 12.69 0.25
N THR A 99 1.39 12.92 0.01
CA THR A 99 2.27 13.52 1.04
C THR A 99 1.99 15.00 1.23
N ALA A 100 1.48 15.38 2.40
CA ALA A 100 1.32 16.77 2.84
C ALA A 100 2.59 17.35 3.44
N TRP A 101 3.38 16.57 4.19
CA TRP A 101 4.62 17.03 4.82
C TRP A 101 5.71 15.96 4.77
N GLY A 102 6.85 16.28 4.15
CA GLY A 102 7.96 15.34 3.95
C GLY A 102 9.07 15.41 5.00
N PHE A 103 10.24 14.83 4.68
CA PHE A 103 11.35 14.67 5.62
C PHE A 103 12.08 15.97 6.01
N ARG A 104 12.06 17.00 5.15
CA ARG A 104 12.81 18.25 5.34
C ARG A 104 11.98 19.45 4.87
N PRO A 105 11.82 20.50 5.70
CA PRO A 105 12.14 20.53 7.13
C PRO A 105 11.36 19.46 7.94
N GLY A 106 11.91 19.00 9.07
CA GLY A 106 11.24 18.02 9.95
C GLY A 106 10.30 18.70 10.95
N MET A 107 9.15 18.09 11.25
CA MET A 107 8.24 18.59 12.31
C MET A 107 8.76 18.26 13.73
N ASN A 108 9.77 17.39 13.83
CA ASN A 108 10.51 17.10 15.05
C ASN A 108 11.41 18.26 15.54
N GLU A 109 11.44 19.39 14.82
CA GLU A 109 12.04 20.66 15.24
C GLU A 109 10.95 21.71 15.46
N MET A 110 10.82 22.25 16.69
CA MET A 110 9.77 23.25 17.01
C MET A 110 9.80 24.50 16.12
N SER A 111 10.98 24.91 15.65
CA SER A 111 11.14 26.06 14.75
C SER A 111 10.48 25.88 13.39
N ASN A 112 10.12 24.66 13.02
CA ASN A 112 9.42 24.35 11.77
C ASN A 112 7.89 24.27 11.94
N HIS A 113 7.35 24.37 13.16
CA HIS A 113 5.91 24.19 13.41
C HIS A 113 5.02 25.22 12.72
N ASP A 114 5.45 26.48 12.61
CA ASP A 114 4.70 27.50 11.86
C ASP A 114 4.60 27.15 10.36
N LYS A 115 5.69 26.61 9.79
CA LYS A 115 5.72 26.15 8.39
C LYS A 115 4.85 24.91 8.21
N PHE A 116 4.94 23.97 9.15
CA PHE A 116 4.11 22.77 9.16
C PHE A 116 2.63 23.12 9.19
N GLU A 117 2.20 24.00 10.09
CA GLU A 117 0.82 24.46 10.15
C GLU A 117 0.36 25.10 8.84
N GLY A 118 1.16 26.01 8.27
CA GLY A 118 0.85 26.65 7.00
C GLY A 118 0.70 25.65 5.85
N GLN A 119 1.58 24.66 5.78
CA GLN A 119 1.57 23.62 4.76
C GLN A 119 0.40 22.65 4.92
N ILE A 120 -0.03 22.34 6.16
CA ILE A 120 -1.24 21.53 6.38
C ILE A 120 -2.49 22.28 5.91
N ARG A 121 -2.58 23.60 6.11
CA ARG A 121 -3.70 24.39 5.57
C ARG A 121 -3.75 24.34 4.03
N GLU A 122 -2.59 24.42 3.38
CA GLU A 122 -2.50 24.27 1.92
C GLU A 122 -2.90 22.85 1.46
N ALA A 123 -2.37 21.83 2.14
CA ALA A 123 -2.71 20.44 1.87
C ALA A 123 -4.22 20.20 2.01
N CYS A 124 -4.89 20.84 2.98
CA CYS A 124 -6.34 20.75 3.12
C CYS A 124 -7.09 21.31 1.89
N ALA A 125 -6.62 22.41 1.31
CA ALA A 125 -7.18 22.95 0.07
C ALA A 125 -6.93 22.03 -1.13
N VAL A 126 -5.76 21.40 -1.20
CA VAL A 126 -5.40 20.42 -2.23
C VAL A 126 -6.27 19.17 -2.14
N ALA A 127 -6.44 18.63 -0.94
CA ALA A 127 -7.26 17.45 -0.67
C ALA A 127 -8.72 17.65 -1.15
N LYS A 128 -9.30 18.84 -0.93
CA LYS A 128 -10.64 19.19 -1.46
C LYS A 128 -10.72 19.15 -2.98
N ARG A 129 -9.68 19.60 -3.69
CA ARG A 129 -9.62 19.55 -5.16
C ARG A 129 -9.48 18.12 -5.68
N LEU A 130 -8.74 17.29 -4.95
CA LEU A 130 -8.50 15.88 -5.29
C LEU A 130 -9.64 14.93 -4.87
N ASP A 131 -10.63 15.41 -4.10
CA ASP A 131 -11.60 14.56 -3.38
C ASP A 131 -10.90 13.47 -2.54
N CYS A 132 -9.82 13.87 -1.86
CA CYS A 132 -8.98 13.00 -1.05
C CYS A 132 -9.17 13.30 0.44
N LYS A 133 -9.16 12.26 1.28
CA LYS A 133 -9.43 12.36 2.73
C LYS A 133 -8.23 12.07 3.62
N MET A 134 -7.09 11.69 3.03
CA MET A 134 -5.90 11.35 3.79
C MET A 134 -4.67 12.05 3.23
N ALA A 135 -3.78 12.48 4.12
CA ALA A 135 -2.50 13.04 3.71
C ALA A 135 -1.37 12.59 4.64
N THR A 136 -0.29 12.06 4.04
CA THR A 136 0.86 11.58 4.78
C THR A 136 1.70 12.71 5.32
N VAL A 137 2.12 12.58 6.57
CA VAL A 137 3.05 13.49 7.23
C VAL A 137 4.20 12.71 7.86
N VAL A 138 5.42 13.24 7.76
CA VAL A 138 6.64 12.56 8.21
C VAL A 138 7.31 13.35 9.33
N GLY A 139 7.78 12.66 10.38
CA GLY A 139 8.36 13.27 11.57
C GLY A 139 9.60 14.13 11.27
N GLY A 140 10.59 13.55 10.60
CA GLY A 140 11.82 14.25 10.20
C GLY A 140 13.08 13.42 10.45
N ASN A 141 14.23 13.92 9.99
CA ASN A 141 15.50 13.29 10.31
C ASN A 141 15.98 13.65 11.71
N ASP A 142 16.93 12.88 12.25
CA ASP A 142 17.59 13.17 13.52
C ASP A 142 18.13 14.60 13.57
N VAL A 143 17.82 15.28 14.67
CA VAL A 143 18.20 16.66 14.92
C VAL A 143 19.36 16.68 15.90
N LYS A 144 20.47 17.30 15.50
CA LYS A 144 21.66 17.39 16.34
C LYS A 144 21.33 18.09 17.67
N GLY A 145 21.63 17.41 18.78
CA GLY A 145 21.44 17.95 20.13
C GLY A 145 20.07 17.63 20.75
N LEU A 146 19.18 16.96 20.02
CA LEU A 146 17.93 16.43 20.58
C LEU A 146 18.01 14.91 20.76
N SER A 147 17.42 14.41 21.84
CA SER A 147 17.15 12.99 22.03
C SER A 147 15.95 12.54 21.18
N GLN A 148 15.79 11.23 20.97
CA GLN A 148 14.60 10.66 20.33
C GLN A 148 13.31 11.10 21.04
N ALA A 149 13.28 11.03 22.37
CA ALA A 149 12.15 11.47 23.16
C ALA A 149 11.81 12.95 22.91
N GLN A 150 12.81 13.85 22.92
CA GLN A 150 12.59 15.27 22.62
C GLN A 150 12.07 15.49 21.19
N MET A 151 12.57 14.73 20.21
CA MET A 151 12.07 14.78 18.84
C MET A 151 10.62 14.30 18.72
N HIS A 152 10.25 13.25 19.44
CA HIS A 152 8.87 12.75 19.49
C HIS A 152 7.94 13.72 20.20
N ASP A 153 8.37 14.35 21.29
CA ASP A 153 7.60 15.38 22.00
C ASP A 153 7.34 16.60 21.10
N ASN A 154 8.32 16.96 20.26
CA ASN A 154 8.16 17.99 19.24
C ASN A 154 7.17 17.57 18.15
N ILE A 155 7.18 16.30 17.71
CA ILE A 155 6.18 15.75 16.78
C ILE A 155 4.78 15.85 17.39
N ILE A 156 4.59 15.41 18.64
CA ILE A 156 3.31 15.48 19.35
C ILE A 156 2.82 16.92 19.42
N THR A 157 3.71 17.86 19.78
CA THR A 157 3.39 19.29 19.84
C THR A 157 2.95 19.84 18.48
N GLY A 158 3.68 19.49 17.41
CA GLY A 158 3.34 19.89 16.05
C GLY A 158 2.02 19.31 15.57
N LEU A 159 1.76 18.03 15.82
CA LEU A 159 0.53 17.34 15.44
C LEU A 159 -0.69 17.87 16.21
N LYS A 160 -0.58 18.09 17.53
CA LYS A 160 -1.65 18.73 18.33
C LYS A 160 -2.03 20.10 17.81
N ARG A 161 -1.05 20.86 17.33
CA ARG A 161 -1.27 22.19 16.76
C ARG A 161 -2.09 22.16 15.47
N VAL A 162 -1.92 21.13 14.63
CA VAL A 162 -2.60 21.01 13.33
C VAL A 162 -3.84 20.11 13.36
N ALA A 163 -4.04 19.31 14.41
CA ALA A 163 -5.20 18.42 14.52
C ALA A 163 -6.54 19.16 14.35
N PRO A 164 -6.79 20.34 14.97
CA PRO A 164 -8.04 21.08 14.73
C PRO A 164 -8.22 21.50 13.27
N ILE A 165 -7.13 21.79 12.55
CA ILE A 165 -7.19 22.14 11.12
C ILE A 165 -7.61 20.93 10.29
N ALA A 166 -7.07 19.75 10.62
CA ALA A 166 -7.41 18.49 9.95
C ALA A 166 -8.89 18.11 10.21
N GLU A 167 -9.36 18.27 11.45
CA GLU A 167 -10.74 18.07 11.88
C GLU A 167 -11.71 19.01 11.14
N ASP A 168 -11.44 20.32 11.13
CA ASP A 168 -12.27 21.33 10.45
C ASP A 168 -12.41 21.10 8.94
N ASN A 169 -11.47 20.37 8.33
CA ASN A 169 -11.44 20.08 6.91
C ASN A 169 -11.82 18.64 6.57
N ASP A 170 -12.13 17.81 7.58
CA ASP A 170 -12.45 16.40 7.43
C ASP A 170 -11.37 15.64 6.64
N ILE A 171 -10.12 15.79 7.06
CA ILE A 171 -8.95 15.11 6.51
C ILE A 171 -8.21 14.40 7.64
N THR A 172 -7.74 13.19 7.41
CA THR A 172 -6.90 12.46 8.35
C THR A 172 -5.43 12.61 7.95
N LEU A 173 -4.63 13.18 8.85
CA LEU A 173 -3.17 13.15 8.74
C LEU A 173 -2.68 11.77 9.15
N ILE A 174 -1.90 11.12 8.28
CA ILE A 174 -1.35 9.79 8.54
C ILE A 174 0.17 9.90 8.76
N LEU A 175 0.59 9.78 10.03
CA LEU A 175 1.99 9.79 10.45
C LEU A 175 2.67 8.49 10.04
N GLU A 176 3.75 8.60 9.28
CA GLU A 176 4.47 7.43 8.77
C GLU A 176 5.79 7.18 9.53
N PRO A 177 5.86 6.11 10.36
CA PRO A 177 7.13 5.61 10.88
C PRO A 177 7.91 4.82 9.81
N MET A 178 9.24 4.88 9.88
CA MET A 178 10.12 4.37 8.82
C MET A 178 10.89 3.12 9.26
N ASN A 179 11.82 2.65 8.40
CA ASN A 179 12.83 1.66 8.78
C ASN A 179 14.24 2.26 8.80
N ILE A 180 15.01 1.92 9.84
CA ILE A 180 16.40 2.39 10.01
C ILE A 180 17.39 1.58 9.17
N ARG A 181 17.09 0.30 8.94
CA ARG A 181 18.05 -0.69 8.45
C ARG A 181 18.36 -0.53 6.97
N VAL A 182 17.36 -0.22 6.16
CA VAL A 182 17.46 -0.28 4.69
C VAL A 182 17.35 1.11 4.08
N ASP A 183 16.32 1.89 4.40
CA ASP A 183 15.97 3.08 3.61
C ASP A 183 16.22 4.40 4.33
N HIS A 184 15.94 4.48 5.64
CA HIS A 184 15.86 5.77 6.35
C HIS A 184 16.80 5.85 7.56
N LYS A 185 18.06 5.44 7.39
CA LYS A 185 19.08 5.64 8.42
C LYS A 185 19.19 7.12 8.80
N GLY A 186 18.96 7.43 10.07
CA GLY A 186 18.99 8.79 10.59
C GLY A 186 17.64 9.51 10.54
N HIS A 187 16.54 8.78 10.41
CA HIS A 187 15.19 9.24 10.73
C HIS A 187 14.92 9.25 12.24
N CYS A 188 13.91 10.01 12.69
CA CYS A 188 13.59 10.11 14.12
C CYS A 188 12.41 9.25 14.57
N LEU A 189 11.80 8.43 13.71
CA LEU A 189 10.64 7.63 14.09
C LEU A 189 10.63 6.30 13.34
N TYR A 190 10.67 5.19 14.07
CA TYR A 190 10.75 3.85 13.51
C TYR A 190 9.78 2.91 14.22
N GLY A 191 9.20 1.98 13.46
CA GLY A 191 8.28 0.97 14.00
C GLY A 191 7.00 1.57 14.58
N SER A 192 6.16 0.71 15.15
CA SER A 192 4.85 1.08 15.67
C SER A 192 4.83 1.61 17.11
N PRO A 193 5.67 1.18 18.08
CA PRO A 193 5.45 1.54 19.49
C PRO A 193 5.39 3.04 19.77
N ASP A 194 6.38 3.79 19.27
CA ASP A 194 6.42 5.24 19.44
C ASP A 194 5.37 5.95 18.58
N ALA A 195 5.09 5.47 17.37
CA ALA A 195 4.06 6.06 16.51
C ALA A 195 2.65 5.92 17.14
N VAL A 196 2.35 4.77 17.74
CA VAL A 196 1.11 4.50 18.50
C VAL A 196 1.02 5.40 19.72
N ARG A 197 2.11 5.53 20.49
CA ARG A 197 2.17 6.45 21.63
C ARG A 197 1.89 7.89 21.19
N ILE A 198 2.58 8.36 20.15
CA ILE A 198 2.41 9.72 19.61
C ILE A 198 0.95 9.97 19.21
N CYS A 199 0.32 9.08 18.43
CA CYS A 199 -1.07 9.29 17.99
C CYS A 199 -2.07 9.26 19.16
N ARG A 200 -1.88 8.35 20.13
CA ARG A 200 -2.71 8.31 21.36
C ARG A 200 -2.54 9.58 22.22
N GLU A 201 -1.32 10.14 22.29
CA GLU A 201 -1.07 11.38 23.02
C GLU A 201 -1.61 12.62 22.29
N VAL A 202 -1.61 12.63 20.96
CA VAL A 202 -2.27 13.68 20.14
C VAL A 202 -3.78 13.67 20.37
N ASP A 203 -4.37 12.49 20.55
CA ASP A 203 -5.78 12.28 20.92
C ASP A 203 -6.77 12.92 19.93
N SER A 204 -6.53 12.69 18.63
CA SER A 204 -7.43 13.12 17.55
C SER A 204 -7.76 11.94 16.63
N THR A 205 -9.02 11.84 16.22
CA THR A 205 -9.45 10.84 15.22
C THR A 205 -8.94 11.17 13.81
N HIS A 206 -8.51 12.42 13.58
CA HIS A 206 -7.93 12.92 12.33
C HIS A 206 -6.40 12.90 12.33
N VAL A 207 -5.76 12.31 13.35
CA VAL A 207 -4.33 12.02 13.35
C VAL A 207 -4.13 10.54 13.64
N LYS A 208 -3.69 9.80 12.62
CA LYS A 208 -3.55 8.34 12.63
C LYS A 208 -2.20 7.92 12.07
N ILE A 209 -1.93 6.63 12.03
CA ILE A 209 -0.70 6.05 11.51
C ILE A 209 -0.91 5.62 10.06
N ASN A 210 0.04 5.97 9.20
CA ASN A 210 0.28 5.25 7.96
C ASN A 210 1.11 4.00 8.29
N TRP A 211 0.44 2.86 8.41
CA TRP A 211 1.05 1.62 8.87
C TRP A 211 1.63 0.87 7.68
N ASP A 212 2.78 1.32 7.19
CA ASP A 212 3.50 0.63 6.12
C ASP A 212 4.15 -0.65 6.65
N LEU A 213 3.56 -1.79 6.26
CA LEU A 213 3.97 -3.12 6.65
C LEU A 213 5.40 -3.48 6.22
N TYR A 214 5.92 -2.85 5.16
CA TYR A 214 7.31 -3.01 4.76
C TYR A 214 8.26 -2.40 5.79
N HIS A 215 7.97 -1.18 6.24
CA HIS A 215 8.75 -0.50 7.27
C HIS A 215 8.65 -1.25 8.61
N MET A 216 7.46 -1.71 8.99
CA MET A 216 7.26 -2.49 10.22
C MET A 216 8.00 -3.84 10.19
N GLN A 217 7.97 -4.57 9.07
CA GLN A 217 8.66 -5.87 8.98
C GLN A 217 10.15 -5.72 9.25
N ILE A 218 10.77 -4.67 8.72
CA ILE A 218 12.21 -4.44 8.84
C ILE A 218 12.58 -3.94 10.25
N SER A 219 11.73 -3.10 10.82
CA SER A 219 12.01 -2.46 12.12
C SER A 219 11.71 -3.37 13.30
N GLU A 220 10.65 -4.16 13.25
CA GLU A 220 10.12 -4.86 14.43
C GLU A 220 9.57 -6.27 14.18
N GLY A 221 9.24 -6.64 12.94
CA GLY A 221 8.60 -7.91 12.65
C GLY A 221 7.22 -8.04 13.32
N ASP A 222 6.80 -9.27 13.65
CA ASP A 222 5.53 -9.58 14.33
C ASP A 222 4.32 -8.76 13.81
N LEU A 223 4.18 -8.70 12.48
CA LEU A 223 3.22 -7.79 11.83
C LEU A 223 1.79 -7.96 12.33
N CYS A 224 1.35 -9.19 12.59
CA CYS A 224 -0.02 -9.43 13.05
C CYS A 224 -0.22 -9.02 14.51
N GLY A 225 0.73 -9.36 15.41
CA GLY A 225 0.64 -9.00 16.82
C GLY A 225 0.73 -7.50 17.04
N ARG A 226 1.71 -6.84 16.40
CA ARG A 226 1.86 -5.38 16.46
C ARG A 226 0.67 -4.63 15.88
N LEU A 227 0.12 -5.12 14.76
CA LEU A 227 -1.09 -4.54 14.19
C LEU A 227 -2.28 -4.63 15.16
N GLU A 228 -2.44 -5.75 15.87
CA GLU A 228 -3.48 -5.91 16.90
C GLU A 228 -3.27 -4.95 18.09
N GLU A 229 -2.05 -4.81 18.58
CA GLU A 229 -1.70 -3.92 19.71
C GLU A 229 -1.98 -2.42 19.44
N GLY A 230 -1.83 -2.00 18.18
CA GLY A 230 -1.96 -0.59 17.75
C GLY A 230 -3.15 -0.31 16.82
N PHE A 231 -4.05 -1.27 16.65
CA PHE A 231 -5.08 -1.21 15.60
C PHE A 231 -5.97 0.04 15.69
N ASP A 232 -6.24 0.53 16.91
CA ASP A 232 -7.02 1.74 17.18
C ASP A 232 -6.42 3.02 16.56
N GLN A 233 -5.12 2.99 16.21
CA GLN A 233 -4.40 4.10 15.60
C GLN A 233 -4.11 3.94 14.11
N VAL A 234 -4.55 2.84 13.48
CA VAL A 234 -4.36 2.62 12.04
C VAL A 234 -5.29 3.55 11.25
N GLY A 235 -4.71 4.42 10.42
CA GLY A 235 -5.46 5.25 9.47
C GLY A 235 -5.39 4.71 8.04
N TYR A 236 -4.22 4.19 7.67
CA TYR A 236 -3.95 3.65 6.35
C TYR A 236 -2.94 2.50 6.44
N LEU A 237 -3.01 1.55 5.51
CA LEU A 237 -2.02 0.48 5.38
C LEU A 237 -1.27 0.66 4.07
N GLN A 238 0.03 0.44 4.09
CA GLN A 238 0.84 0.26 2.89
C GLN A 238 1.56 -1.08 2.91
N LEU A 239 1.94 -1.55 1.73
CA LEU A 239 2.70 -2.77 1.58
C LEU A 239 3.78 -2.69 0.50
N ALA A 240 4.86 -3.40 0.78
CA ALA A 240 5.88 -3.85 -0.17
C ALA A 240 6.57 -5.09 0.42
N ASP A 241 7.04 -5.99 -0.42
CA ASP A 241 7.72 -7.18 0.07
C ASP A 241 9.14 -6.88 0.56
N HIS A 242 9.58 -7.68 1.51
CA HIS A 242 10.95 -7.63 2.04
C HIS A 242 11.62 -9.00 1.83
N PRO A 243 12.90 -9.05 1.41
CA PRO A 243 13.76 -7.94 0.98
C PRO A 243 13.41 -7.37 -0.41
N GLY A 244 13.89 -6.16 -0.69
CA GLY A 244 13.88 -5.57 -2.04
C GLY A 244 12.81 -4.52 -2.34
N ARG A 245 11.82 -4.31 -1.45
CA ARG A 245 10.72 -3.34 -1.62
C ARG A 245 9.98 -3.53 -2.95
N ARG A 246 9.77 -4.81 -3.30
CA ARG A 246 9.11 -5.25 -4.53
C ARG A 246 7.65 -5.60 -4.24
N GLU A 247 6.88 -5.99 -5.26
CA GLU A 247 5.51 -6.41 -5.07
C GLU A 247 5.39 -7.69 -4.21
N PRO A 248 4.32 -7.87 -3.41
CA PRO A 248 4.06 -9.10 -2.66
C PRO A 248 4.23 -10.39 -3.49
N GLY A 249 4.84 -11.40 -2.87
CA GLY A 249 5.16 -12.68 -3.51
C GLY A 249 6.58 -12.73 -4.06
N THR A 250 7.43 -11.77 -3.69
CA THR A 250 8.84 -11.71 -4.06
C THR A 250 9.80 -11.90 -2.89
N GLY A 251 9.30 -11.78 -1.66
CA GLY A 251 10.05 -11.83 -0.43
C GLY A 251 9.44 -12.78 0.60
N GLU A 252 9.65 -12.46 1.87
CA GLU A 252 9.39 -13.35 3.01
C GLU A 252 8.03 -13.13 3.68
N ILE A 253 7.29 -12.08 3.32
CA ILE A 253 6.06 -11.69 4.03
C ILE A 253 4.85 -12.46 3.50
N ASN A 254 4.14 -13.18 4.38
CA ASN A 254 2.85 -13.79 4.07
C ASN A 254 1.70 -12.77 4.14
N TYR A 255 1.53 -11.99 3.08
CA TYR A 255 0.52 -10.93 3.02
C TYR A 255 -0.92 -11.42 3.12
N ALA A 256 -1.24 -12.62 2.63
CA ALA A 256 -2.58 -13.20 2.81
C ALA A 256 -2.96 -13.33 4.31
N ARG A 257 -2.02 -13.73 5.17
CA ARG A 257 -2.23 -13.80 6.62
C ARG A 257 -2.36 -12.42 7.27
N VAL A 258 -1.53 -11.47 6.87
CA VAL A 258 -1.49 -10.10 7.44
C VAL A 258 -2.74 -9.31 7.06
N LEU A 259 -3.18 -9.40 5.80
CA LEU A 259 -4.40 -8.73 5.33
C LEU A 259 -5.66 -9.33 5.96
N ARG A 260 -5.70 -10.66 6.15
CA ARG A 260 -6.77 -11.31 6.94
C ARG A 260 -6.80 -10.78 8.37
N GLN A 261 -5.64 -10.65 9.04
CA GLN A 261 -5.56 -10.06 10.38
C GLN A 261 -6.17 -8.66 10.40
N ALA A 262 -5.74 -7.79 9.48
CA ALA A 262 -6.26 -6.42 9.38
C ALA A 262 -7.78 -6.41 9.20
N HIS A 263 -8.30 -7.28 8.33
CA HIS A 263 -9.73 -7.39 8.12
C HIS A 263 -10.48 -7.88 9.37
N ASP A 264 -9.97 -8.90 10.06
CA ASP A 264 -10.58 -9.47 11.26
C ASP A 264 -10.60 -8.47 12.42
N LEU A 265 -9.60 -7.59 12.49
CA LEU A 265 -9.56 -6.45 13.42
C LEU A 265 -10.54 -5.33 13.04
N GLY A 266 -11.04 -5.32 11.79
CA GLY A 266 -12.07 -4.38 11.32
C GLY A 266 -11.61 -3.41 10.23
N TYR A 267 -10.42 -3.55 9.66
CA TYR A 267 -9.94 -2.64 8.62
C TYR A 267 -10.74 -2.80 7.33
N ARG A 268 -11.24 -1.69 6.80
CA ARG A 268 -12.02 -1.64 5.54
C ARG A 268 -11.50 -0.58 4.55
N GLY A 269 -10.37 0.06 4.89
CA GLY A 269 -9.73 1.06 4.06
C GLY A 269 -9.06 0.48 2.80
N LEU A 270 -8.49 1.37 2.00
CA LEU A 270 -7.60 0.99 0.89
C LEU A 270 -6.24 0.54 1.45
N VAL A 271 -5.49 -0.26 0.69
CA VAL A 271 -4.12 -0.63 1.01
C VAL A 271 -3.20 -0.10 -0.09
N GLY A 272 -2.26 0.77 0.25
CA GLY A 272 -1.31 1.34 -0.69
C GLY A 272 -0.25 0.32 -1.11
N VAL A 273 0.08 0.31 -2.40
CA VAL A 273 1.07 -0.59 -3.00
C VAL A 273 2.32 0.20 -3.31
N GLU A 274 3.06 0.50 -2.24
CA GLU A 274 4.27 1.32 -2.26
C GLU A 274 5.52 0.47 -2.54
N CYS A 275 5.60 -0.09 -3.74
CA CYS A 275 6.70 -0.95 -4.13
C CYS A 275 7.20 -0.68 -5.54
N TYR A 276 8.43 -1.10 -5.83
CA TYR A 276 8.97 -1.12 -7.19
C TYR A 276 8.62 -2.45 -7.86
N PRO A 277 7.84 -2.48 -8.96
CA PRO A 277 7.64 -3.70 -9.73
C PRO A 277 8.97 -4.36 -10.07
N SER A 278 9.11 -5.66 -9.80
CA SER A 278 10.32 -6.43 -10.10
C SER A 278 10.49 -6.74 -11.59
N GLU A 279 9.41 -6.59 -12.36
CA GLU A 279 9.32 -6.82 -13.79
C GLU A 279 8.22 -5.93 -14.39
N GLU A 280 7.79 -6.21 -15.62
CA GLU A 280 6.71 -5.50 -16.28
C GLU A 280 5.47 -5.35 -15.36
N PRO A 281 4.89 -4.13 -15.22
CA PRO A 281 3.82 -3.85 -14.24
C PRO A 281 2.65 -4.83 -14.30
N SER A 282 2.25 -5.28 -15.50
CA SER A 282 1.15 -6.25 -15.64
C SER A 282 1.47 -7.64 -15.06
N LYS A 283 2.73 -8.07 -15.11
CA LYS A 283 3.17 -9.35 -14.54
C LYS A 283 3.37 -9.22 -13.02
N ALA A 284 3.97 -8.13 -12.56
CA ALA A 284 4.07 -7.81 -11.13
C ALA A 284 2.68 -7.73 -10.47
N ALA A 285 1.72 -7.04 -11.10
CA ALA A 285 0.33 -6.98 -10.64
C ALA A 285 -0.31 -8.37 -10.49
N ARG A 286 -0.14 -9.25 -11.48
CA ARG A 286 -0.67 -10.64 -11.40
C ARG A 286 -0.02 -11.46 -10.29
N ARG A 287 1.30 -11.32 -10.08
CA ARG A 287 2.02 -11.97 -8.97
C ARG A 287 1.48 -11.49 -7.63
N MET A 288 1.40 -10.18 -7.44
CA MET A 288 0.85 -9.58 -6.23
C MET A 288 -0.57 -10.08 -5.98
N ALA A 289 -1.45 -10.01 -6.99
CA ALA A 289 -2.84 -10.47 -6.87
C ALA A 289 -2.94 -11.94 -6.43
N ALA A 290 -1.97 -12.79 -6.79
CA ALA A 290 -1.88 -14.15 -6.29
C ALA A 290 -1.40 -14.24 -4.83
N ALA A 291 -0.40 -13.46 -4.45
CA ALA A 291 0.22 -13.48 -3.12
C ALA A 291 -0.67 -12.88 -2.02
N VAL A 292 -1.60 -11.99 -2.38
CA VAL A 292 -2.49 -11.29 -1.43
C VAL A 292 -3.90 -11.87 -1.34
N ARG A 293 -4.18 -13.01 -1.99
CA ARG A 293 -5.49 -13.68 -1.92
C ARG A 293 -5.65 -14.41 -0.58
N TRP A 294 -6.77 -14.20 0.10
CA TRP A 294 -7.10 -14.81 1.39
C TRP A 294 -8.60 -15.11 1.54
#